data_AF-A0A2P6WJF4-F1
#
_entry.id   AF-A0A2P6WJF4-F1
#
_cell.length_a   1.000
_cell.length_b   1.000
_cell.length_c   1.000
_cell.angle_alpha   90.00
_cell.angle_beta   90.00
_cell.angle_gamma   90.00
#
_symmetry.space_group_name_H-M   'P 1'
#
loop_
_entity.id
_entity.type
_entity.pdbx_description
1 polymer ?
#
loop_
_entity_poly.entity_id
_entity_poly.type
_entity_poly.pdbx_seq_one_letter_code
_entity_poly.pdbx_strand_id
1 'polypeptide(L)' 'MNSPNTSTPQPSRNQAAEHVADAHHLLKNLREELGKHPQLDEAIMKLELALSALTIQTGGLL' A
#
# COMPACT_ATOMS: atom_id res chain seq x y z
N MET A 1 -12.81 -10.97 37.84
CA MET A 1 -11.81 -11.06 36.76
C MET A 1 -12.57 -11.03 35.45
N ASN A 2 -12.61 -9.88 34.78
CA ASN A 2 -13.31 -9.70 33.52
C ASN A 2 -12.54 -8.64 32.73
N SER A 3 -11.52 -9.11 31.99
CA SER A 3 -10.81 -8.28 31.03
C SER A 3 -11.70 -8.08 29.81
N PRO A 4 -11.90 -6.85 29.31
CA PRO A 4 -12.65 -6.63 28.09
C PRO A 4 -11.78 -7.08 26.90
N ASN A 5 -12.34 -7.94 26.04
CA ASN A 5 -11.78 -8.21 24.73
C ASN A 5 -11.68 -6.89 23.96
N THR A 6 -10.49 -6.30 23.93
CA THR A 6 -10.16 -5.22 23.00
C THR A 6 -9.98 -5.86 21.63
N SER A 7 -11.08 -6.07 20.91
CA SER A 7 -11.03 -6.31 19.47
C SER A 7 -10.41 -5.08 18.84
N THR A 8 -9.10 -5.12 18.59
CA THR A 8 -8.46 -4.14 17.71
C THR A 8 -9.26 -4.12 16.40
N PRO A 9 -9.67 -2.94 15.89
CA PRO A 9 -10.35 -2.87 14.61
C PRO A 9 -9.41 -3.49 13.59
N GLN A 10 -9.75 -4.67 13.09
CA GLN A 10 -8.99 -5.30 12.02
C GLN A 10 -9.11 -4.33 10.83
N PRO A 11 -8.00 -3.74 10.36
CA PRO A 11 -8.07 -2.77 9.28
C PRO A 11 -8.82 -3.43 8.13
N SER A 12 -9.90 -2.78 7.72
CA SER A 12 -10.77 -3.33 6.70
C SER A 12 -9.93 -3.45 5.44
N ARG A 13 -10.10 -4.52 4.66
CA ARG A 13 -9.34 -4.74 3.41
C ARG A 13 -9.31 -3.49 2.51
N ASN A 14 -10.42 -2.77 2.48
CA ASN A 14 -10.58 -1.51 1.76
C ASN A 14 -9.64 -0.40 2.26
N GLN A 15 -9.36 -0.33 3.57
CA GLN A 15 -8.40 0.64 4.12
C GLN A 15 -6.97 0.32 3.66
N ALA A 16 -6.60 -0.95 3.53
CA ALA A 16 -5.29 -1.32 3.01
C ALA A 16 -5.13 -0.89 1.54
N ALA A 17 -6.16 -1.08 0.73
CA ALA A 17 -6.20 -0.63 -0.66
C ALA A 17 -6.07 0.90 -0.78
N GLU A 18 -6.84 1.63 0.04
CA GLU A 18 -6.80 3.10 0.11
C GLU A 18 -5.41 3.62 0.51
N HIS A 19 -4.83 3.09 1.60
CA HIS A 19 -3.49 3.49 2.04
C HIS A 19 -2.41 3.24 0.99
N VAL A 20 -2.55 2.15 0.22
CA VAL A 20 -1.61 1.81 -0.85
C VAL A 20 -1.79 2.73 -2.06
N ALA A 21 -3.03 3.06 -2.43
CA ALA A 21 -3.31 4.03 -3.48
C ALA A 21 -2.77 5.42 -3.13
N ASP A 22 -2.98 5.85 -1.88
CA ASP A 22 -2.47 7.13 -1.37
C ASP A 22 -0.93 7.17 -1.37
N ALA A 23 -0.28 6.09 -0.92
CA ALA A 23 1.17 5.97 -0.95
C ALA A 23 1.73 6.02 -2.38
N HIS A 24 1.07 5.35 -3.33
CA HIS A 24 1.47 5.38 -4.74
C HIS A 24 1.35 6.77 -5.35
N HIS A 25 0.25 7.46 -5.05
CA HIS A 25 0.04 8.83 -5.50
C HIS A 25 1.09 9.79 -4.93
N LEU A 26 1.41 9.66 -3.64
CA LEU A 26 2.46 10.44 -2.99
C LEU A 26 3.85 10.21 -3.62
N LEU A 27 4.20 8.97 -3.90
CA LEU A 27 5.48 8.63 -4.55
C LEU A 27 5.57 9.16 -5.99
N LYS A 28 4.46 9.15 -6.74
CA LYS A 28 4.39 9.76 -8.08
C LYS A 28 4.58 11.27 -8.03
N ASN A 29 3.92 11.95 -7.10
CA ASN A 29 4.07 13.40 -6.93
C ASN A 29 5.51 13.75 -6.54
N LEU A 30 6.11 12.99 -5.61
CA LEU A 30 7.52 13.16 -5.24
C LEU A 30 8.47 12.99 -6.43
N ARG A 31 8.17 12.07 -7.36
CA ARG A 31 8.96 11.91 -8.58
C ARG A 31 8.87 13.14 -9.49
N GLU A 32 7.71 13.78 -9.58
CA GLU A 32 7.53 14.99 -10.37
C GLU A 32 8.23 16.19 -9.74
N GLU A 33 8.19 16.33 -8.41
CA GLU A 33 8.83 17.42 -7.68
C GLU A 33 10.36 17.30 -7.60
N LEU A 34 10.88 16.10 -7.38
CA LEU A 34 12.32 15.86 -7.17
C LEU A 34 13.12 15.69 -8.47
N GLY A 35 12.44 15.56 -9.61
CA GLY A 35 13.07 15.21 -10.89
C GLY A 35 13.38 13.71 -11.02
N LYS A 36 14.17 13.31 -12.02
CA LYS A 36 14.46 11.88 -12.26
C LYS A 36 15.39 11.31 -11.17
N HIS A 37 14.82 10.49 -10.30
CA HIS A 37 15.55 9.68 -9.32
C HIS A 37 15.35 8.20 -9.64
N PRO A 38 16.35 7.53 -10.26
CA PRO A 38 16.24 6.12 -10.64
C PRO A 38 15.88 5.21 -9.45
N GLN A 39 16.35 5.56 -8.26
CA GLN A 39 16.06 4.83 -7.02
C GLN A 39 14.58 4.96 -6.60
N LEU A 40 13.96 6.11 -6.86
CA LEU A 40 12.54 6.33 -6.58
C LEU A 40 11.67 5.58 -7.60
N ASP A 41 12.05 5.60 -8.87
CA ASP A 41 11.38 4.81 -9.90
C ASP A 41 11.48 3.30 -9.59
N GLU A 42 12.63 2.81 -9.15
CA GLU A 42 12.81 1.42 -8.73
C GLU A 42 11.96 1.08 -7.50
N ALA A 43 11.85 1.98 -6.53
CA ALA A 43 11.00 1.80 -5.35
C ALA A 43 9.51 1.73 -5.71
N ILE A 44 9.03 2.62 -6.59
CA ILE A 44 7.65 2.61 -7.11
C ILE A 44 7.39 1.29 -7.84
N MET A 45 8.28 0.88 -8.73
CA MET A 45 8.13 -0.38 -9.48
C MET A 45 8.08 -1.60 -8.56
N LYS A 46 8.94 -1.67 -7.53
CA LYS A 46 8.92 -2.77 -6.55
C LYS A 46 7.62 -2.80 -5.76
N LEU A 47 7.08 -1.63 -5.41
CA LEU A 47 5.78 -1.52 -4.74
C LEU A 47 4.64 -2.03 -5.63
N GLU A 48 4.60 -1.62 -6.89
CA GLU A 48 3.60 -2.09 -7.88
C GLU A 48 3.67 -3.61 -8.10
N LEU A 49 4.88 -4.16 -8.16
CA LEU A 49 5.08 -5.61 -8.31
C LEU A 49 4.59 -6.37 -7.07
N ALA A 50 4.93 -5.89 -5.88
CA ALA A 50 4.49 -6.49 -4.62
C ALA A 50 2.95 -6.45 -4.50
N LEU A 51 2.33 -5.34 -4.90
CA LEU A 51 0.88 -5.22 -4.98
C LEU A 51 0.28 -6.24 -5.93
N SER A 52 0.81 -6.33 -7.15
CA SER A 52 0.31 -7.25 -8.18
C SER A 52 0.39 -8.70 -7.69
N ALA A 53 1.49 -9.08 -7.04
CA ALA A 53 1.66 -10.39 -6.43
C ALA A 53 0.63 -10.65 -5.31
N LEU A 54 0.40 -9.66 -4.44
CA LEU A 54 -0.61 -9.75 -3.38
C LEU A 54 -2.04 -9.81 -3.96
N THR A 55 -2.36 -9.07 -5.03
CA THR A 55 -3.64 -9.15 -5.75
C THR A 55 -3.87 -10.55 -6.29
N ILE A 56 -2.86 -11.15 -6.92
CA ILE A 56 -2.94 -12.53 -7.43
C ILE A 56 -3.13 -13.51 -6.27
N GLN A 57 -2.35 -13.38 -5.19
CA GLN A 57 -2.44 -14.23 -4.01
C GLN A 57 -3.82 -14.14 -3.34
N THR A 58 -4.44 -12.96 -3.40
CA THR A 58 -5.75 -12.70 -2.80
C THR A 58 -6.91 -12.97 -3.76
N GLY A 59 -6.67 -13.40 -5.00
CA GLY A 59 -7.70 -13.68 -5.99
C GLY A 59 -8.42 -12.43 -6.51
N GLY A 60 -7.73 -11.29 -6.59
CA GLY A 60 -8.29 -10.03 -7.11
C GLY A 60 -9.08 -9.21 -6.08
N LEU A 61 -8.91 -9.50 -4.79
CA LEU A 61 -9.66 -8.85 -3.70
C LEU A 61 -8.88 -7.70 -3.02
N LEU A 62 -7.80 -7.18 -3.61
CA LEU A 62 -7.15 -5.96 -3.12
C LEU A 62 -7.93 -4.72 -3.51
#